data_AF-A0A2P6QNE6-F1
#
_entry.id   AF-A0A2P6QNE6-F1
#
_cell.length_a   1.000
_cell.length_b   1.000
_cell.length_c   1.000
_cell.angle_alpha   90.00
_cell.angle_beta   90.00
_cell.angle_gamma   90.00
#
_symmetry.space_group_name_H-M   'P 1'
#
loop_
_entity.id
_entity.type
_entity.pdbx_description
1 polymer ?
#
loop_
_entity_poly.entity_id
_entity_poly.type
_entity_poly.pdbx_seq_one_letter_code
_entity_poly.pdbx_strand_id
1 'polypeptide(L)'
;MSSTFSLAPKPYIRESNRKLLPPKSMLTTIRAEVITAPKQRSTRIFPELSIQGIPVADLHVQEIVQRQSKTDNTANGGTSRKPQFVPSFLEEAYERCRTICAEYAKTFYLGTLLMTEERQKAIWAIYVWCRRTDELVDGPNSGHMDSEVLDRWEERLEDIFEGRPYDMLDAALTHTVLNFPLDIKPFRDMIEGMRMDTRKCRYQNFQELYLYCYYVAGTVGLMSVPVMGIAPDSLISAQSTYDAALYLGIGNQLTNILRDVGEDTARGRVYLPQDELAQFGLSDDDVFSRKVTDQWREFMKEQITRARFYFNLAEEGASQLEKDSRWPVWSSLLIYRNILDAIEENDYDNLTKRAYVGRAKKLLMLPLAYTKSLNTHSLIL
;
A
#
# COMPACT_ATOMS: atom_id res chain seq x y z
N MET A 1 -41.07 20.64 -2.32
CA MET A 1 -42.12 20.15 -1.40
C MET A 1 -41.44 19.72 -0.13
N SER A 2 -41.73 20.45 0.95
CA SER A 2 -41.18 20.25 2.29
C SER A 2 -41.69 18.96 2.91
N SER A 3 -40.84 18.28 3.69
CA SER A 3 -41.28 17.42 4.79
C SER A 3 -40.18 17.33 5.84
N THR A 4 -40.26 18.24 6.79
CA THR A 4 -39.67 18.20 8.12
C THR A 4 -40.32 17.09 8.95
N PHE A 5 -39.53 16.29 9.64
CA PHE A 5 -39.97 15.61 10.86
C PHE A 5 -38.98 15.87 12.00
N SER A 6 -39.51 16.50 13.03
CA SER A 6 -38.93 16.77 14.34
C SER A 6 -39.69 15.92 15.34
N LEU A 7 -39.00 15.24 16.26
CA LEU A 7 -39.56 14.79 17.53
C LEU A 7 -38.49 14.92 18.63
N ALA A 8 -38.90 15.62 19.68
CA ALA A 8 -38.11 16.10 20.81
C ALA A 8 -37.95 15.05 21.94
N PRO A 9 -37.10 15.29 22.97
CA PRO A 9 -36.62 14.30 23.94
C PRO A 9 -37.32 14.35 25.31
N LYS A 10 -37.09 13.31 26.14
CA LYS A 10 -37.02 13.23 27.65
C LYS A 10 -37.73 11.98 28.24
N PRO A 11 -37.44 11.50 29.49
CA PRO A 11 -36.88 12.26 30.61
C PRO A 11 -35.76 11.62 31.46
N TYR A 12 -35.22 12.55 32.25
CA TYR A 12 -34.25 12.48 33.33
C TYR A 12 -34.88 11.88 34.60
N ILE A 13 -34.17 10.99 35.31
CA ILE A 13 -34.45 10.66 36.72
C ILE A 13 -33.20 10.97 37.54
N ARG A 14 -33.43 11.65 38.66
CA ARG A 14 -32.45 12.25 39.56
C ARG A 14 -32.69 11.69 40.96
N GLU A 15 -31.70 11.03 41.53
CA GLU A 15 -31.52 10.78 42.98
C GLU A 15 -30.03 10.45 43.21
N SER A 16 -29.44 10.57 44.40
CA SER A 16 -29.33 11.64 45.38
C SER A 16 -28.07 11.31 46.21
N ASN A 17 -27.37 12.32 46.73
CA ASN A 17 -26.09 12.15 47.45
C ASN A 17 -26.22 11.30 48.72
N ARG A 18 -25.18 10.49 49.02
CA ARG A 18 -24.63 10.38 50.40
C ARG A 18 -23.21 9.80 50.42
N LYS A 19 -22.26 10.66 50.82
CA LYS A 19 -20.94 10.31 51.35
C LYS A 19 -21.09 9.63 52.71
N LEU A 20 -20.30 8.60 53.00
CA LEU A 20 -19.88 8.18 54.36
C LEU A 20 -18.63 7.28 54.25
N LEU A 21 -17.56 7.65 54.94
CA LEU A 21 -16.33 6.93 55.29
C LEU A 21 -16.16 7.07 56.81
N PRO A 22 -15.28 6.33 57.52
CA PRO A 22 -14.88 4.91 57.46
C PRO A 22 -15.00 4.24 58.87
N PRO A 23 -14.39 3.07 59.13
CA PRO A 23 -13.19 3.14 59.98
C PRO A 23 -12.04 2.20 59.58
N LYS A 24 -10.87 2.55 60.13
CA LYS A 24 -9.54 1.97 59.95
C LYS A 24 -9.43 0.52 60.45
N SER A 25 -8.75 -0.32 59.68
CA SER A 25 -8.03 -1.50 60.22
C SER A 25 -6.62 -1.55 59.65
N MET A 26 -5.63 -1.42 60.53
CA MET A 26 -4.25 -1.82 60.27
C MET A 26 -4.19 -3.34 60.12
N LEU A 27 -3.46 -3.87 59.15
CA LEU A 27 -2.29 -4.72 59.39
C LEU A 27 -1.68 -5.27 58.09
N THR A 28 -0.35 -5.30 58.12
CA THR A 28 0.58 -6.15 57.35
C THR A 28 0.71 -5.90 55.85
N THR A 29 1.65 -4.99 55.54
CA THR A 29 2.42 -4.94 54.29
C THR A 29 3.12 -6.28 54.05
N ILE A 30 2.54 -7.15 53.23
CA ILE A 30 3.28 -8.22 52.57
C ILE A 30 3.79 -7.61 51.26
N ARG A 31 5.08 -7.30 51.24
CA ARG A 31 5.79 -6.83 50.05
C ARG A 31 5.92 -8.03 49.11
N ALA A 32 4.89 -8.25 48.27
CA ALA A 32 5.04 -9.13 47.13
C ALA A 32 6.00 -8.44 46.16
N GLU A 33 7.24 -8.91 46.13
CA GLU A 33 8.18 -8.59 45.07
C GLU A 33 7.58 -9.10 43.76
N VAL A 34 6.83 -8.22 43.09
CA VAL A 34 6.61 -8.36 41.65
C VAL A 34 7.98 -8.18 41.04
N ILE A 35 8.64 -9.30 40.73
CA ILE A 35 9.79 -9.33 39.83
C ILE A 35 9.25 -8.83 38.49
N THR A 36 9.26 -7.51 38.31
CA THR A 36 9.11 -6.91 37.00
C THR A 36 10.29 -7.40 36.19
N ALA A 37 10.02 -8.33 35.26
CA ALA A 37 10.97 -8.72 34.25
C ALA A 37 11.57 -7.44 33.65
N PRO A 38 12.89 -7.34 33.49
CA PRO A 38 13.49 -6.15 32.93
C PRO A 38 12.86 -5.93 31.56
N LYS A 39 12.37 -4.70 31.30
CA LYS A 39 12.09 -4.23 29.95
C LYS A 39 13.40 -4.38 29.17
N GLN A 40 13.56 -5.49 28.47
CA GLN A 40 14.51 -5.57 27.38
C GLN A 40 14.04 -4.52 26.39
N ARG A 41 14.72 -3.37 26.39
CA ARG A 41 14.76 -2.51 25.21
C ARG A 41 15.33 -3.40 24.11
N SER A 42 14.44 -3.94 23.28
CA SER A 42 14.80 -4.63 22.05
C SER A 42 15.75 -3.70 21.29
N THR A 43 16.99 -4.13 21.15
CA THR A 43 17.92 -3.58 20.16
C THR A 43 17.23 -3.66 18.81
N ARG A 44 16.89 -2.50 18.24
CA ARG A 44 16.15 -2.37 16.98
C ARG A 44 16.84 -3.17 15.87
N ILE A 45 16.21 -4.29 15.48
CA ILE A 45 16.54 -5.09 14.31
C ILE A 45 15.21 -5.25 13.55
N PHE A 46 15.08 -4.57 12.41
CA PHE A 46 13.99 -4.88 11.47
C PHE A 46 14.26 -6.29 10.90
N PRO A 47 13.22 -7.13 10.72
CA PRO A 47 13.38 -8.58 10.84
C PRO A 47 14.31 -9.21 9.80
N GLU A 48 15.06 -10.20 10.27
CA GLU A 48 15.42 -11.37 9.46
C GLU A 48 14.16 -11.97 8.83
N LEU A 49 14.27 -12.23 7.53
CA LEU A 49 13.30 -12.90 6.70
C LEU A 49 13.32 -14.41 7.05
N SER A 50 12.36 -14.82 7.89
CA SER A 50 11.94 -16.20 8.25
C SER A 50 12.84 -17.04 9.18
N ILE A 51 12.21 -17.63 10.22
CA ILE A 51 12.76 -18.66 11.12
C ILE A 51 12.94 -20.04 10.41
N GLN A 52 12.55 -20.20 9.13
CA GLN A 52 12.45 -21.52 8.47
C GLN A 52 12.81 -21.56 6.96
N GLY A 53 13.46 -20.52 6.40
CA GLY A 53 13.78 -20.46 4.96
C GLY A 53 12.93 -19.43 4.20
N ILE A 54 13.43 -18.99 3.05
CA ILE A 54 13.06 -17.81 2.25
C ILE A 54 11.54 -17.47 2.28
N PRO A 55 11.15 -16.22 2.59
CA PRO A 55 9.76 -15.76 2.53
C PRO A 55 9.07 -16.01 1.18
N VAL A 56 7.76 -16.31 1.23
CA VAL A 56 6.93 -16.56 0.03
C VAL A 56 6.97 -15.40 -0.96
N ALA A 57 6.91 -14.16 -0.46
CA ALA A 57 7.01 -12.97 -1.30
C ALA A 57 8.33 -12.93 -2.10
N ASP A 58 9.44 -13.31 -1.47
CA ASP A 58 10.76 -13.28 -2.11
C ASP A 58 10.87 -14.36 -3.19
N LEU A 59 10.31 -15.55 -2.96
CA LEU A 59 10.22 -16.61 -3.97
C LEU A 59 9.41 -16.16 -5.18
N HIS A 60 8.28 -15.48 -4.94
CA HIS A 60 7.47 -14.94 -6.02
C HIS A 60 8.24 -13.88 -6.82
N VAL A 61 8.96 -12.98 -6.15
CA VAL A 61 9.73 -11.91 -6.82
C VAL A 61 10.82 -12.53 -7.69
N GLN A 62 11.55 -13.52 -7.20
CA GLN A 62 12.58 -14.21 -7.99
C GLN A 62 12.01 -14.84 -9.27
N GLU A 63 10.83 -15.47 -9.17
CA GLU A 63 10.14 -16.04 -10.32
C GLU A 63 9.72 -14.96 -11.32
N ILE A 64 9.14 -13.84 -10.83
CA ILE A 64 8.69 -12.72 -11.64
C ILE A 64 9.87 -12.08 -12.38
N VAL A 65 10.97 -11.79 -11.67
CA VAL A 65 12.20 -11.22 -12.26
C VAL A 65 12.71 -12.14 -13.37
N GLN A 66 12.78 -13.44 -13.12
CA GLN A 66 13.26 -14.40 -14.11
C GLN A 66 12.39 -14.40 -15.38
N ARG A 67 11.06 -14.31 -15.25
CA ARG A 67 10.14 -14.32 -16.39
C ARG A 67 10.13 -12.99 -17.16
N GLN A 68 10.12 -11.86 -16.46
CA GLN A 68 10.13 -10.55 -17.10
C GLN A 68 11.46 -10.28 -17.82
N SER A 69 12.60 -10.69 -17.24
CA SER A 69 13.92 -10.59 -17.91
C SER A 69 14.08 -11.55 -19.13
N LYS A 70 13.32 -12.65 -19.19
CA LYS A 70 13.31 -13.54 -20.38
C LYS A 70 12.43 -13.02 -21.50
N THR A 71 11.34 -12.31 -21.16
CA THR A 71 10.39 -11.76 -22.13
C THR A 71 11.06 -10.68 -23.00
N ASP A 72 11.94 -9.87 -22.41
CA ASP A 72 12.81 -8.94 -23.15
C ASP A 72 13.68 -9.61 -24.22
N ASN A 73 14.14 -10.84 -23.97
CA ASN A 73 15.01 -11.59 -24.88
C ASN A 73 14.24 -12.41 -25.94
N THR A 74 12.92 -12.59 -25.79
CA THR A 74 12.13 -13.52 -26.60
C THR A 74 11.02 -12.86 -27.43
N ALA A 75 10.97 -11.53 -27.47
CA ALA A 75 9.98 -10.73 -28.22
C ALA A 75 9.90 -10.97 -29.76
N ASN A 76 10.63 -11.95 -30.31
CA ASN A 76 10.64 -12.31 -31.73
C ASN A 76 10.13 -13.74 -32.06
N GLY A 77 9.54 -14.50 -31.13
CA GLY A 77 9.33 -15.94 -31.34
C GLY A 77 7.90 -16.51 -31.44
N GLY A 78 6.84 -15.77 -31.09
CA GLY A 78 5.49 -16.33 -30.95
C GLY A 78 4.52 -15.93 -32.07
N THR A 79 4.07 -16.89 -32.87
CA THR A 79 3.10 -16.75 -33.98
C THR A 79 1.64 -16.53 -33.53
N SER A 80 1.40 -15.93 -32.35
CA SER A 80 0.06 -15.50 -31.98
C SER A 80 -0.23 -14.13 -32.60
N ARG A 81 -1.31 -14.03 -33.37
CA ARG A 81 -1.66 -12.82 -34.13
C ARG A 81 -1.99 -11.72 -33.12
N LYS A 82 -1.06 -10.76 -32.90
CA LYS A 82 -1.29 -9.63 -31.98
C LYS A 82 -2.64 -8.97 -32.34
N PRO A 83 -3.55 -8.76 -31.37
CA PRO A 83 -4.81 -8.06 -31.64
C PRO A 83 -4.50 -6.68 -32.23
N GLN A 84 -5.14 -6.37 -33.36
CA GLN A 84 -5.02 -5.06 -33.98
C GLN A 84 -6.16 -4.18 -33.49
N PHE A 85 -5.83 -3.21 -32.66
CA PHE A 85 -6.78 -2.19 -32.24
C PHE A 85 -6.74 -0.99 -33.19
N VAL A 86 -7.89 -0.38 -33.43
CA VAL A 86 -7.96 0.89 -34.17
C VAL A 86 -7.27 1.98 -33.32
N PRO A 87 -6.32 2.77 -33.86
CA PRO A 87 -5.57 3.74 -33.06
C PRO A 87 -6.46 4.73 -32.29
N SER A 88 -7.51 5.26 -32.91
CA SER A 88 -8.44 6.19 -32.24
C SER A 88 -9.17 5.58 -31.05
N PHE A 89 -9.47 4.27 -31.12
CA PHE A 89 -10.10 3.54 -30.02
C PHE A 89 -9.12 3.35 -28.85
N LEU A 90 -7.85 3.05 -29.12
CA LEU A 90 -6.82 2.96 -28.07
C LEU A 90 -6.58 4.30 -27.39
N GLU A 91 -6.55 5.39 -28.15
CA GLU A 91 -6.41 6.73 -27.56
C GLU A 91 -7.58 7.06 -26.64
N GLU A 92 -8.82 6.74 -27.04
CA GLU A 92 -10.00 6.90 -26.18
C GLU A 92 -9.91 6.02 -24.92
N ALA A 93 -9.42 4.78 -25.06
CA ALA A 93 -9.22 3.87 -23.94
C ALA A 93 -8.22 4.40 -22.92
N TYR A 94 -7.05 4.87 -23.37
CA TYR A 94 -6.06 5.47 -22.49
C TYR A 94 -6.54 6.79 -21.88
N GLU A 95 -7.30 7.59 -22.60
CA GLU A 95 -7.89 8.83 -22.07
C GLU A 95 -8.94 8.55 -20.99
N ARG A 96 -9.70 7.47 -21.13
CA ARG A 96 -10.58 6.98 -20.07
C ARG A 96 -9.78 6.54 -18.85
N CYS A 97 -8.68 5.81 -19.06
CA CYS A 97 -7.78 5.42 -17.97
C CYS A 97 -7.19 6.65 -17.25
N ARG A 98 -6.75 7.66 -18.01
CA ARG A 98 -6.25 8.94 -17.49
C ARG A 98 -7.28 9.62 -16.60
N THR A 99 -8.53 9.70 -17.07
CA THR A 99 -9.62 10.36 -16.35
C THR A 99 -9.90 9.68 -15.00
N ILE A 100 -9.97 8.35 -14.98
CA ILE A 100 -10.16 7.56 -13.76
C ILE A 100 -8.97 7.78 -12.81
N CYS A 101 -7.73 7.70 -13.31
CA CYS A 101 -6.54 7.95 -12.51
C CYS A 101 -6.52 9.35 -11.88
N ALA A 102 -6.90 10.39 -12.64
CA ALA A 102 -6.97 11.77 -12.16
C ALA A 102 -8.02 11.98 -11.07
N GLU A 103 -9.14 11.25 -11.15
CA GLU A 103 -10.25 11.34 -10.19
C GLU A 103 -9.89 10.69 -8.85
N TYR A 104 -9.42 9.44 -8.88
CA TYR A 104 -9.22 8.62 -7.68
C TYR A 104 -7.82 8.73 -7.06
N ALA A 105 -6.80 9.09 -7.85
CA ALA A 105 -5.39 8.96 -7.48
C ALA A 105 -4.62 10.29 -7.52
N LYS A 106 -5.19 11.40 -7.03
CA LYS A 106 -4.64 12.77 -7.22
C LYS A 106 -3.12 12.92 -7.04
N THR A 107 -2.53 12.27 -6.02
CA THR A 107 -1.06 12.29 -5.81
C THR A 107 -0.32 11.49 -6.87
N PHE A 108 -0.79 10.28 -7.13
CA PHE A 108 -0.20 9.37 -8.12
C PHE A 108 -0.31 9.95 -9.53
N TYR A 109 -1.49 10.47 -9.90
CA TYR A 109 -1.73 11.15 -11.16
C TYR A 109 -0.75 12.31 -11.40
N LEU A 110 -0.50 13.17 -10.40
CA LEU A 110 0.49 14.23 -10.53
C LEU A 110 1.90 13.70 -10.83
N GLY A 111 2.27 12.56 -10.24
CA GLY A 111 3.53 11.88 -10.54
C GLY A 111 3.59 11.33 -11.97
N THR A 112 2.47 10.80 -12.48
CA THR A 112 2.42 10.32 -13.88
C THR A 112 2.67 11.42 -14.89
N LEU A 113 2.24 12.67 -14.62
CA LEU A 113 2.48 13.80 -15.53
C LEU A 113 3.96 14.13 -15.76
N LEU A 114 4.87 13.57 -14.95
CA LEU A 114 6.32 13.71 -15.10
C LEU A 114 6.93 12.65 -16.02
N MET A 115 6.17 11.62 -16.41
CA MET A 115 6.62 10.50 -17.25
C MET A 115 6.53 10.83 -18.74
N THR A 116 7.17 10.04 -19.59
CA THR A 116 6.92 10.07 -21.05
C THR A 116 5.48 9.65 -21.36
N GLU A 117 4.92 10.10 -22.49
CA GLU A 117 3.54 9.79 -22.88
C GLU A 117 3.26 8.27 -22.92
N GLU A 118 4.20 7.50 -23.45
CA GLU A 118 4.11 6.04 -23.50
C GLU A 118 3.98 5.40 -22.10
N ARG A 119 4.84 5.82 -21.17
CA ARG A 119 4.83 5.33 -19.79
C ARG A 119 3.59 5.82 -19.03
N GLN A 120 3.13 7.04 -19.28
CA GLN A 120 1.89 7.56 -18.71
C GLN A 120 0.70 6.66 -19.06
N LYS A 121 0.53 6.38 -20.35
CA LYS A 121 -0.53 5.52 -20.87
C LYS A 121 -0.50 4.12 -20.22
N ALA A 122 0.68 3.49 -20.20
CA ALA A 122 0.88 2.19 -19.58
C ALA A 122 0.54 2.17 -18.08
N ILE A 123 1.04 3.16 -17.33
CA ILE A 123 0.79 3.26 -15.88
C ILE A 123 -0.67 3.57 -15.57
N TRP A 124 -1.36 4.37 -16.39
CA TRP A 124 -2.80 4.59 -16.21
C TRP A 124 -3.60 3.30 -16.43
N ALA A 125 -3.25 2.50 -17.44
CA ALA A 125 -3.91 1.21 -17.66
C ALA A 125 -3.70 0.23 -16.50
N ILE A 126 -2.46 0.11 -16.01
CA ILE A 126 -2.13 -0.71 -14.83
C ILE A 126 -2.91 -0.20 -13.62
N TYR A 127 -2.86 1.10 -13.32
CA TYR A 127 -3.57 1.69 -12.19
C TYR A 127 -5.08 1.42 -12.24
N VAL A 128 -5.70 1.60 -13.40
CA VAL A 128 -7.14 1.40 -13.54
C VAL A 128 -7.53 -0.05 -13.39
N TRP A 129 -6.72 -0.99 -13.90
CA TRP A 129 -6.93 -2.41 -13.62
C TRP A 129 -6.83 -2.70 -12.12
N CYS A 130 -5.77 -2.24 -11.45
CA CYS A 130 -5.60 -2.39 -10.01
C CYS A 130 -6.79 -1.81 -9.22
N ARG A 131 -7.27 -0.63 -9.61
CA ARG A 131 -8.42 0.04 -8.98
C ARG A 131 -9.71 -0.75 -9.17
N ARG A 132 -9.96 -1.29 -10.37
CA ARG A 132 -11.14 -2.12 -10.63
C ARG A 132 -11.09 -3.42 -9.83
N THR A 133 -9.91 -4.00 -9.67
CA THR A 133 -9.68 -5.18 -8.82
C THR A 133 -10.00 -4.87 -7.35
N ASP A 134 -9.50 -3.75 -6.82
CA ASP A 134 -9.80 -3.25 -5.46
C ASP A 134 -11.29 -3.00 -5.22
N GLU A 135 -11.97 -2.36 -6.17
CA GLU A 135 -13.41 -2.06 -6.08
C GLU A 135 -14.32 -3.29 -6.03
N LEU A 136 -13.84 -4.47 -6.45
CA LEU A 136 -14.59 -5.71 -6.28
C LEU A 136 -14.85 -5.99 -4.80
N VAL A 137 -13.84 -5.85 -3.95
CA VAL A 137 -13.92 -6.15 -2.51
C VAL A 137 -14.22 -4.93 -1.65
N ASP A 138 -13.92 -3.73 -2.12
CA ASP A 138 -14.12 -2.47 -1.39
C ASP A 138 -15.38 -1.69 -1.80
N GLY A 139 -16.06 -2.12 -2.85
CA GLY A 139 -17.24 -1.43 -3.39
C GLY A 139 -18.51 -1.57 -2.53
N PRO A 140 -19.58 -0.82 -2.88
CA PRO A 140 -20.88 -0.86 -2.17
C PRO A 140 -21.52 -2.25 -2.08
N ASN A 141 -21.12 -3.17 -2.96
CA ASN A 141 -21.63 -4.53 -3.04
C ASN A 141 -20.74 -5.57 -2.32
N SER A 142 -19.70 -5.13 -1.61
CA SER A 142 -18.71 -5.99 -0.93
C SER A 142 -19.31 -7.01 0.05
N GLY A 143 -20.46 -6.69 0.68
CA GLY A 143 -21.17 -7.61 1.59
C GLY A 143 -21.81 -8.84 0.91
N HIS A 144 -21.84 -8.88 -0.43
CA HIS A 144 -22.36 -10.00 -1.23
C HIS A 144 -21.29 -10.60 -2.16
N MET A 145 -20.01 -10.31 -1.89
CA MET A 145 -18.89 -10.84 -2.65
C MET A 145 -18.78 -12.35 -2.48
N ASP A 146 -19.00 -13.07 -3.57
CA ASP A 146 -18.74 -14.50 -3.68
C ASP A 146 -17.35 -14.72 -4.28
N SER A 147 -16.67 -15.81 -3.92
CA SER A 147 -15.38 -16.21 -4.49
C SER A 147 -15.45 -16.30 -6.02
N GLU A 148 -16.62 -16.66 -6.55
CA GLU A 148 -16.87 -16.73 -7.99
C GLU A 148 -16.62 -15.42 -8.74
N VAL A 149 -16.79 -14.24 -8.09
CA VAL A 149 -16.53 -12.96 -8.76
C VAL A 149 -15.03 -12.77 -9.00
N LEU A 150 -14.20 -13.12 -8.03
CA LEU A 150 -12.74 -13.05 -8.16
C LEU A 150 -12.22 -14.11 -9.13
N ASP A 151 -12.85 -15.29 -9.18
CA ASP A 151 -12.50 -16.34 -10.15
C ASP A 151 -12.79 -15.89 -11.59
N ARG A 152 -13.98 -15.30 -11.84
CA ARG A 152 -14.29 -14.69 -13.15
C ARG A 152 -13.37 -13.52 -13.49
N TRP A 153 -12.93 -12.76 -12.50
CA TRP A 153 -11.98 -11.67 -12.71
C TRP A 153 -10.59 -12.20 -13.08
N GLU A 154 -10.16 -13.32 -12.50
CA GLU A 154 -8.93 -14.00 -12.87
C GLU A 154 -9.01 -14.60 -14.28
N GLU A 155 -10.14 -15.22 -14.67
CA GLU A 155 -10.35 -15.66 -16.06
C GLU A 155 -10.25 -14.48 -17.05
N ARG A 156 -10.85 -13.34 -16.71
CA ARG A 156 -10.78 -12.12 -17.51
C ARG A 156 -9.35 -11.56 -17.60
N LEU A 157 -8.53 -11.75 -16.56
CA LEU A 157 -7.12 -11.41 -16.60
C LEU A 157 -6.36 -12.30 -17.60
N GLU A 158 -6.63 -13.60 -17.67
CA GLU A 158 -6.05 -14.48 -18.70
C GLU A 158 -6.42 -13.98 -20.10
N ASP A 159 -7.69 -13.66 -20.33
CA ASP A 159 -8.18 -13.13 -21.60
C ASP A 159 -7.41 -11.86 -22.03
N ILE A 160 -7.12 -10.94 -21.10
CA ILE A 160 -6.30 -9.74 -21.36
C ILE A 160 -4.89 -10.13 -21.84
N PHE A 161 -4.23 -11.06 -21.14
CA PHE A 161 -2.87 -11.49 -21.50
C PHE A 161 -2.82 -12.33 -22.79
N GLU A 162 -3.93 -12.96 -23.17
CA GLU A 162 -4.10 -13.67 -24.44
C GLU A 162 -4.59 -12.77 -25.58
N GLY A 163 -4.80 -11.48 -25.34
CA GLY A 163 -5.15 -10.51 -26.38
C GLY A 163 -6.66 -10.39 -26.68
N ARG A 164 -7.52 -10.81 -25.75
CA ARG A 164 -8.99 -10.81 -25.87
C ARG A 164 -9.64 -9.88 -24.82
N PRO A 165 -9.53 -8.55 -24.95
CA PRO A 165 -10.14 -7.65 -23.98
C PRO A 165 -11.68 -7.72 -24.01
N TYR A 166 -12.30 -7.69 -22.84
CA TYR A 166 -13.76 -7.67 -22.74
C TYR A 166 -14.35 -6.25 -22.93
N ASP A 167 -13.64 -5.22 -22.48
CA ASP A 167 -14.04 -3.82 -22.65
C ASP A 167 -12.88 -2.88 -23.03
N MET A 168 -13.18 -1.58 -23.10
CA MET A 168 -12.22 -0.54 -23.48
C MET A 168 -11.05 -0.41 -22.49
N LEU A 169 -11.28 -0.58 -21.19
CA LEU A 169 -10.22 -0.48 -20.18
C LEU A 169 -9.30 -1.71 -20.25
N ASP A 170 -9.88 -2.89 -20.50
CA ASP A 170 -9.12 -4.10 -20.77
C ASP A 170 -8.29 -3.96 -22.05
N ALA A 171 -8.81 -3.28 -23.07
CA ALA A 171 -8.06 -3.07 -24.31
C ALA A 171 -6.82 -2.20 -24.09
N ALA A 172 -6.90 -1.18 -23.22
CA ALA A 172 -5.74 -0.39 -22.82
C ALA A 172 -4.68 -1.26 -22.11
N LEU A 173 -5.09 -2.12 -21.16
CA LEU A 173 -4.14 -3.02 -20.49
C LEU A 173 -3.59 -4.09 -21.44
N THR A 174 -4.43 -4.66 -22.30
CA THR A 174 -4.04 -5.63 -23.33
C THR A 174 -2.96 -5.03 -24.24
N HIS A 175 -3.17 -3.80 -24.70
CA HIS A 175 -2.16 -3.09 -25.48
C HIS A 175 -0.88 -2.87 -24.67
N THR A 176 -0.98 -2.53 -23.38
CA THR A 176 0.19 -2.35 -22.51
C THR A 176 0.99 -3.66 -22.32
N VAL A 177 0.35 -4.80 -22.02
CA VAL A 177 1.06 -6.08 -21.83
C VAL A 177 1.69 -6.62 -23.13
N LEU A 178 1.24 -6.17 -24.30
CA LEU A 178 1.83 -6.53 -25.60
C LEU A 178 3.04 -5.68 -26.00
N ASN A 179 3.23 -4.53 -25.35
CA ASN A 179 4.31 -3.57 -25.64
C ASN A 179 5.37 -3.52 -24.53
N PHE A 180 5.07 -3.99 -23.32
CA PHE A 180 6.01 -4.09 -22.20
C PHE A 180 6.15 -5.54 -21.75
N PRO A 181 7.33 -5.97 -21.22
CA PRO A 181 7.60 -7.34 -20.79
C PRO A 181 6.96 -7.62 -19.41
N LEU A 182 5.64 -7.46 -19.32
CA LEU A 182 4.86 -7.68 -18.11
C LEU A 182 4.57 -9.18 -17.93
N ASP A 183 4.89 -9.73 -16.77
CA ASP A 183 4.45 -11.07 -16.38
C ASP A 183 3.06 -11.00 -15.75
N ILE A 184 2.25 -12.06 -15.92
CA ILE A 184 0.89 -12.13 -15.38
C ILE A 184 0.87 -12.37 -13.87
N LYS A 185 1.94 -12.93 -13.29
CA LYS A 185 1.97 -13.34 -11.88
C LYS A 185 1.70 -12.20 -10.90
N PRO A 186 2.30 -11.00 -11.00
CA PRO A 186 1.94 -9.88 -10.13
C PRO A 186 0.44 -9.56 -10.14
N PHE A 187 -0.23 -9.73 -11.29
CA PHE A 187 -1.67 -9.48 -11.43
C PHE A 187 -2.47 -10.57 -10.71
N ARG A 188 -2.14 -11.84 -10.91
CA ARG A 188 -2.76 -12.95 -10.15
C ARG A 188 -2.54 -12.82 -8.65
N ASP A 189 -1.32 -12.47 -8.25
CA ASP A 189 -0.96 -12.25 -6.85
C ASP A 189 -1.78 -11.09 -6.24
N MET A 190 -2.05 -10.01 -6.99
CA MET A 190 -2.95 -8.95 -6.52
C MET A 190 -4.39 -9.44 -6.30
N ILE A 191 -4.92 -10.32 -7.17
CA ILE A 191 -6.24 -10.94 -6.99
C ILE A 191 -6.25 -11.80 -5.72
N GLU A 192 -5.17 -12.53 -5.41
CA GLU A 192 -5.05 -13.26 -4.14
C GLU A 192 -5.07 -12.31 -2.93
N GLY A 193 -4.49 -11.11 -3.04
CA GLY A 193 -4.64 -10.05 -2.05
C GLY A 193 -6.10 -9.69 -1.79
N MET A 194 -6.91 -9.55 -2.84
CA MET A 194 -8.35 -9.30 -2.70
C MET A 194 -9.08 -10.49 -2.06
N ARG A 195 -8.69 -11.73 -2.40
CA ARG A 195 -9.20 -12.94 -1.72
C ARG A 195 -8.85 -12.96 -0.24
N MET A 196 -7.69 -12.42 0.15
CA MET A 196 -7.37 -12.24 1.58
C MET A 196 -8.32 -11.26 2.25
N ASP A 197 -8.67 -10.16 1.59
CA ASP A 197 -9.56 -9.13 2.13
C ASP A 197 -11.00 -9.61 2.35
N THR A 198 -11.47 -10.65 1.67
CA THR A 198 -12.81 -11.22 1.92
C THR A 198 -12.89 -12.08 3.18
N ARG A 199 -11.75 -12.61 3.66
CA ARG A 199 -11.70 -13.59 4.77
C ARG A 199 -10.97 -13.10 6.01
N LYS A 200 -10.09 -12.09 5.88
CA LYS A 200 -9.17 -11.68 6.93
C LYS A 200 -9.33 -10.22 7.26
N CYS A 201 -9.53 -9.94 8.54
CA CYS A 201 -9.72 -8.58 9.03
C CYS A 201 -8.65 -8.15 10.05
N ARG A 202 -7.85 -9.08 10.59
CA ARG A 202 -6.81 -8.93 11.65
C ARG A 202 -5.54 -9.65 11.21
N TYR A 203 -4.37 -9.15 11.60
CA TYR A 203 -3.06 -9.73 11.26
C TYR A 203 -2.29 -10.03 12.53
N GLN A 204 -1.92 -11.29 12.76
CA GLN A 204 -1.32 -11.73 14.02
C GLN A 204 0.05 -11.13 14.27
N ASN A 205 0.86 -10.97 13.21
CA ASN A 205 2.21 -10.45 13.27
C ASN A 205 2.58 -9.70 12.00
N PHE A 206 3.75 -9.05 12.02
CA PHE A 206 4.23 -8.29 10.88
C PHE A 206 4.47 -9.15 9.64
N GLN A 207 4.82 -10.43 9.75
CA GLN A 207 5.02 -11.30 8.59
C GLN A 207 3.73 -11.51 7.80
N GLU A 208 2.60 -11.70 8.50
CA GLU A 208 1.30 -11.77 7.84
C GLU A 208 0.93 -10.44 7.17
N LEU A 209 1.19 -9.32 7.86
CA LEU A 209 0.94 -7.99 7.30
C LEU A 209 1.85 -7.69 6.09
N TYR A 210 3.12 -8.10 6.14
CA TYR A 210 4.07 -7.95 5.04
C TYR A 210 3.58 -8.69 3.80
N LEU A 211 3.10 -9.93 3.96
CA LEU A 211 2.53 -10.71 2.86
C LEU A 211 1.30 -10.02 2.25
N TYR A 212 0.45 -9.42 3.08
CA TYR A 212 -0.67 -8.60 2.59
C TYR A 212 -0.17 -7.38 1.80
N CYS A 213 0.77 -6.61 2.35
CA CYS A 213 1.37 -5.46 1.67
C CYS A 213 2.05 -5.85 0.35
N TYR A 214 2.68 -7.02 0.29
CA TYR A 214 3.19 -7.61 -0.94
C TYR A 214 2.08 -7.75 -1.98
N TYR A 215 0.96 -8.43 -1.64
CA TYR A 215 -0.11 -8.70 -2.59
C TYR A 215 -0.80 -7.45 -3.09
N VAL A 216 -1.15 -6.49 -2.21
CA VAL A 216 -2.00 -5.36 -2.59
C VAL A 216 -1.25 -4.12 -3.10
N ALA A 217 0.07 -4.06 -2.90
CA ALA A 217 0.87 -2.91 -3.32
C ALA A 217 2.27 -3.26 -3.82
N GLY A 218 2.92 -4.27 -3.25
CA GLY A 218 4.21 -4.77 -3.73
C GLY A 218 4.13 -5.24 -5.18
N THR A 219 3.10 -6.01 -5.52
CA THR A 219 2.78 -6.45 -6.89
C THR A 219 2.68 -5.29 -7.88
N VAL A 220 2.09 -4.16 -7.48
CA VAL A 220 1.99 -2.95 -8.32
C VAL A 220 3.38 -2.38 -8.64
N GLY A 221 4.31 -2.44 -7.68
CA GLY A 221 5.72 -2.14 -7.92
C GLY A 221 6.33 -3.06 -8.98
N LEU A 222 6.10 -4.37 -8.88
CA LEU A 222 6.61 -5.38 -9.81
C LEU A 222 6.02 -5.24 -11.23
N MET A 223 4.74 -4.86 -11.34
CA MET A 223 4.10 -4.49 -12.62
C MET A 223 4.74 -3.23 -13.24
N SER A 224 5.22 -2.31 -12.41
CA SER A 224 5.69 -1.00 -12.88
C SER A 224 7.14 -1.04 -13.37
N VAL A 225 8.00 -1.95 -12.89
CA VAL A 225 9.42 -1.98 -13.26
C VAL A 225 9.64 -2.12 -14.78
N PRO A 226 8.98 -3.05 -15.50
CA PRO A 226 9.06 -3.12 -16.96
C PRO A 226 8.72 -1.84 -17.70
N VAL A 227 7.73 -1.09 -17.20
CA VAL A 227 7.30 0.18 -17.80
C VAL A 227 8.32 1.28 -17.53
N MET A 228 8.86 1.30 -16.30
CA MET A 228 9.87 2.28 -15.91
C MET A 228 11.20 2.02 -16.61
N GLY A 229 11.57 0.77 -16.86
CA GLY A 229 12.86 0.38 -17.42
C GLY A 229 14.00 0.50 -16.40
N ILE A 230 14.96 -0.42 -16.51
CA ILE A 230 16.21 -0.41 -15.74
C ILE A 230 17.29 0.22 -16.62
N ALA A 231 18.07 1.14 -16.07
CA ALA A 231 19.09 1.82 -16.86
C ALA A 231 20.15 0.82 -17.37
N PRO A 232 20.63 0.95 -18.63
CA PRO A 232 21.68 0.07 -19.16
C PRO A 232 22.99 0.11 -18.36
N ASP A 233 23.25 1.24 -17.71
CA ASP A 233 24.40 1.49 -16.83
C ASP A 233 24.08 1.29 -15.34
N SER A 234 22.99 0.58 -15.02
CA SER A 234 22.61 0.28 -13.65
C SER A 234 23.74 -0.44 -12.89
N LEU A 235 24.01 0.03 -11.67
CA LEU A 235 25.03 -0.52 -10.79
C LEU A 235 24.53 -1.69 -9.95
N ILE A 236 23.22 -1.96 -9.97
CA ILE A 236 22.59 -3.03 -9.21
C ILE A 236 21.98 -4.07 -10.15
N SER A 237 21.74 -5.27 -9.63
CA SER A 237 21.09 -6.32 -10.42
C SER A 237 19.63 -5.97 -10.74
N ALA A 238 19.06 -6.60 -11.78
CA ALA A 238 17.63 -6.52 -12.04
C ALA A 238 16.82 -6.95 -10.82
N GLN A 239 17.21 -8.06 -10.16
CA GLN A 239 16.60 -8.52 -8.92
C GLN A 239 16.54 -7.41 -7.86
N SER A 240 17.66 -6.75 -7.59
CA SER A 240 17.74 -5.66 -6.59
C SER A 240 16.85 -4.47 -6.95
N THR A 241 16.67 -4.17 -8.25
CA THR A 241 15.74 -3.12 -8.69
C THR A 241 14.28 -3.50 -8.43
N TYR A 242 13.94 -4.77 -8.65
CA TYR A 242 12.61 -5.30 -8.35
C TYR A 242 12.35 -5.36 -6.84
N ASP A 243 13.34 -5.76 -6.04
CA ASP A 243 13.24 -5.72 -4.58
C ASP A 243 12.98 -4.28 -4.10
N ALA A 244 13.70 -3.29 -4.65
CA ALA A 244 13.45 -1.89 -4.35
C ALA A 244 12.04 -1.40 -4.75
N ALA A 245 11.52 -1.86 -5.89
CA ALA A 245 10.15 -1.55 -6.32
C ALA A 245 9.10 -2.22 -5.40
N LEU A 246 9.35 -3.46 -4.96
CA LEU A 246 8.56 -4.14 -3.94
C LEU A 246 8.57 -3.32 -2.64
N TYR A 247 9.73 -2.92 -2.15
CA TYR A 247 9.86 -2.13 -0.93
C TYR A 247 9.16 -0.78 -1.03
N LEU A 248 9.17 -0.13 -2.20
CA LEU A 248 8.39 1.07 -2.43
C LEU A 248 6.88 0.80 -2.27
N GLY A 249 6.38 -0.30 -2.86
CA GLY A 249 5.00 -0.74 -2.70
C GLY A 249 4.63 -1.01 -1.24
N ILE A 250 5.49 -1.72 -0.51
CA ILE A 250 5.30 -2.00 0.91
C ILE A 250 5.31 -0.72 1.75
N GLY A 251 6.26 0.19 1.51
CA GLY A 251 6.31 1.48 2.19
C GLY A 251 5.04 2.31 1.96
N ASN A 252 4.53 2.30 0.73
CA ASN A 252 3.26 2.96 0.38
C ASN A 252 2.07 2.32 1.11
N GLN A 253 1.99 0.99 1.18
CA GLN A 253 0.85 0.31 1.82
C GLN A 253 0.87 0.43 3.34
N LEU A 254 2.04 0.32 3.96
CA LEU A 254 2.19 0.62 5.38
C LEU A 254 1.77 2.07 5.65
N THR A 255 2.13 3.01 4.79
CA THR A 255 1.69 4.41 4.92
C THR A 255 0.18 4.56 4.78
N ASN A 256 -0.47 3.83 3.86
CA ASN A 256 -1.94 3.82 3.75
C ASN A 256 -2.59 3.31 5.04
N ILE A 257 -2.14 2.16 5.55
CA ILE A 257 -2.63 1.57 6.80
C ILE A 257 -2.47 2.54 7.97
N LEU A 258 -1.30 3.17 8.10
CA LEU A 258 -1.04 4.13 9.18
C LEU A 258 -1.82 5.42 9.02
N ARG A 259 -2.16 5.84 7.80
CA ARG A 259 -2.96 7.05 7.56
C ARG A 259 -4.45 6.80 7.82
N ASP A 260 -4.94 5.61 7.51
CA ASP A 260 -6.37 5.30 7.36
C ASP A 260 -6.95 4.46 8.52
N VAL A 261 -6.21 4.27 9.64
CA VAL A 261 -6.67 3.49 10.80
C VAL A 261 -8.10 3.83 11.25
N GLY A 262 -8.42 5.13 11.37
CA GLY A 262 -9.77 5.58 11.72
C GLY A 262 -10.84 5.20 10.69
N GLU A 263 -10.53 5.20 9.40
CA GLU A 263 -11.46 4.79 8.34
C GLU A 263 -11.62 3.27 8.31
N ASP A 264 -10.52 2.53 8.46
CA ASP A 264 -10.51 1.06 8.50
C ASP A 264 -11.33 0.51 9.67
N THR A 265 -11.22 1.11 10.86
CA THR A 265 -12.03 0.71 12.02
C THR A 265 -13.53 0.91 11.78
N ALA A 266 -13.94 1.91 10.99
CA ALA A 266 -15.36 2.10 10.66
C ALA A 266 -15.91 0.95 9.80
N ARG A 267 -15.03 0.28 9.06
CA ARG A 267 -15.32 -0.93 8.26
C ARG A 267 -15.09 -2.21 9.08
N GLY A 268 -14.81 -2.08 10.37
CA GLY A 268 -14.50 -3.19 11.25
C GLY A 268 -13.19 -3.89 10.91
N ARG A 269 -12.19 -3.19 10.34
CA ARG A 269 -10.86 -3.70 9.96
C ARG A 269 -9.76 -3.15 10.87
N VAL A 270 -8.74 -3.97 11.16
CA VAL A 270 -7.52 -3.58 11.90
C VAL A 270 -6.33 -4.28 11.26
N TYR A 271 -5.58 -3.56 10.43
CA TYR A 271 -4.41 -4.10 9.72
C TYR A 271 -3.16 -4.19 10.61
N LEU A 272 -3.12 -3.41 11.68
CA LEU A 272 -1.97 -3.32 12.60
C LEU A 272 -1.66 -4.69 13.24
N PRO A 273 -0.37 -5.10 13.35
CA PRO A 273 0.00 -6.39 13.91
C PRO A 273 -0.45 -6.54 15.37
N GLN A 274 -1.18 -7.61 15.66
CA GLN A 274 -1.84 -7.83 16.95
C GLN A 274 -0.84 -8.12 18.08
N ASP A 275 0.23 -8.87 17.78
CA ASP A 275 1.33 -9.12 18.71
C ASP A 275 2.05 -7.83 19.12
N GLU A 276 2.26 -6.91 18.18
CA GLU A 276 2.90 -5.62 18.42
C GLU A 276 1.97 -4.68 19.18
N LEU A 277 0.67 -4.61 18.84
CA LEU A 277 -0.30 -3.88 19.66
C LEU A 277 -0.24 -4.35 21.12
N ALA A 278 -0.23 -5.66 21.35
CA ALA A 278 -0.16 -6.25 22.68
C ALA A 278 1.15 -5.89 23.43
N GLN A 279 2.30 -5.79 22.74
CA GLN A 279 3.57 -5.34 23.34
C GLN A 279 3.50 -3.91 23.91
N PHE A 280 2.65 -3.06 23.33
CA PHE A 280 2.38 -1.71 23.81
C PHE A 280 1.22 -1.64 24.82
N GLY A 281 0.61 -2.77 25.16
CA GLY A 281 -0.56 -2.84 26.02
C GLY A 281 -1.83 -2.32 25.35
N LEU A 282 -1.90 -2.40 24.01
CA LEU A 282 -3.04 -2.02 23.20
C LEU A 282 -3.80 -3.26 22.71
N SER A 283 -5.08 -3.08 22.46
CA SER A 283 -5.99 -4.08 21.92
C SER A 283 -6.86 -3.47 20.82
N ASP A 284 -7.61 -4.32 20.11
CA ASP A 284 -8.63 -3.86 19.15
C ASP A 284 -9.59 -2.83 19.78
N ASP A 285 -10.01 -3.03 21.03
CA ASP A 285 -10.91 -2.10 21.74
C ASP A 285 -10.31 -0.69 21.88
N ASP A 286 -8.99 -0.60 22.08
CA ASP A 286 -8.30 0.69 22.15
C ASP A 286 -8.34 1.41 20.80
N VAL A 287 -8.13 0.68 19.70
CA VAL A 287 -8.21 1.20 18.33
C VAL A 287 -9.66 1.64 18.02
N PHE A 288 -10.65 0.82 18.36
CA PHE A 288 -12.07 1.13 18.15
C PHE A 288 -12.56 2.29 19.03
N SER A 289 -11.96 2.49 20.22
CA SER A 289 -12.28 3.62 21.09
C SER A 289 -11.85 4.97 20.51
N ARG A 290 -10.97 4.97 19.49
CA ARG A 290 -10.41 6.14 18.81
C ARG A 290 -9.75 7.15 19.77
N LYS A 291 -9.13 6.67 20.83
CA LYS A 291 -8.41 7.48 21.81
C LYS A 291 -6.91 7.44 21.54
N VAL A 292 -6.32 8.61 21.34
CA VAL A 292 -4.87 8.77 21.17
C VAL A 292 -4.19 8.79 22.54
N THR A 293 -3.77 7.62 23.02
CA THR A 293 -3.03 7.44 24.27
C THR A 293 -1.51 7.59 24.06
N ASP A 294 -0.73 7.67 25.13
CA ASP A 294 0.73 7.70 25.02
C ASP A 294 1.28 6.37 24.49
N GLN A 295 0.65 5.25 24.85
CA GLN A 295 0.95 3.93 24.29
C GLN A 295 0.72 3.91 22.77
N TRP A 296 -0.38 4.51 22.30
CA TRP A 296 -0.66 4.65 20.87
C TRP A 296 0.42 5.45 20.16
N ARG A 297 0.83 6.60 20.71
CA ARG A 297 1.91 7.42 20.12
C ARG A 297 3.21 6.64 20.01
N GLU A 298 3.61 5.91 21.04
CA GLU A 298 4.84 5.11 21.00
C GLU A 298 4.76 3.96 19.99
N PHE A 299 3.62 3.26 19.93
CA PHE A 299 3.37 2.23 18.92
C PHE A 299 3.46 2.81 17.50
N MET A 300 2.81 3.95 17.25
CA MET A 300 2.82 4.61 15.93
C MET A 300 4.22 5.04 15.50
N LYS A 301 5.07 5.50 16.43
CA LYS A 301 6.47 5.84 16.12
C LYS A 301 7.24 4.62 15.58
N GLU A 302 7.03 3.44 16.14
CA GLU A 302 7.70 2.23 15.65
C GLU A 302 7.22 1.84 14.26
N GLN A 303 5.91 1.89 14.02
CA GLN A 303 5.35 1.60 12.70
C GLN A 303 5.78 2.61 11.63
N ILE A 304 5.84 3.90 11.96
CA ILE A 304 6.36 4.94 11.07
C ILE A 304 7.85 4.70 10.76
N THR A 305 8.64 4.34 11.78
CA THR A 305 10.07 4.02 11.58
C THR A 305 10.21 2.85 10.61
N ARG A 306 9.36 1.82 10.72
CA ARG A 306 9.32 0.69 9.80
C ARG A 306 8.94 1.09 8.37
N ALA A 307 7.91 1.92 8.19
CA ALA A 307 7.54 2.40 6.86
C ALA A 307 8.69 3.20 6.21
N ARG A 308 9.37 4.06 6.99
CA ARG A 308 10.56 4.80 6.53
C ARG A 308 11.73 3.87 6.16
N PHE A 309 11.91 2.75 6.87
CA PHE A 309 12.91 1.75 6.54
C PHE A 309 12.71 1.19 5.13
N TYR A 310 11.49 0.82 4.75
CA TYR A 310 11.20 0.36 3.38
C TYR A 310 11.35 1.45 2.33
N PHE A 311 10.99 2.70 2.63
CA PHE A 311 11.27 3.82 1.73
C PHE A 311 12.78 3.99 1.49
N ASN A 312 13.60 3.86 2.53
CA ASN A 312 15.05 3.95 2.38
C ASN A 312 15.62 2.82 1.50
N LEU A 313 15.12 1.59 1.64
CA LEU A 313 15.53 0.47 0.77
C LEU A 313 15.12 0.70 -0.70
N ALA A 314 14.01 1.41 -0.93
CA ALA A 314 13.55 1.73 -2.28
C ALA A 314 14.35 2.84 -2.99
N GLU A 315 15.03 3.71 -2.23
CA GLU A 315 15.75 4.87 -2.78
C GLU A 315 16.82 4.47 -3.80
N GLU A 316 17.59 3.41 -3.52
CA GLU A 316 18.65 2.95 -4.43
C GLU A 316 18.07 2.49 -5.76
N GLY A 317 17.05 1.63 -5.76
CA GLY A 317 16.42 1.17 -7.00
C GLY A 317 15.81 2.30 -7.83
N ALA A 318 15.22 3.32 -7.18
CA ALA A 318 14.67 4.48 -7.89
C ALA A 318 15.73 5.26 -8.70
N SER A 319 16.97 5.33 -8.21
CA SER A 319 18.09 5.96 -8.92
C SER A 319 18.69 5.09 -10.04
N GLN A 320 18.36 3.80 -10.07
CA GLN A 320 18.89 2.82 -11.03
C GLN A 320 17.94 2.55 -12.22
N LEU A 321 16.77 3.18 -12.22
CA LEU A 321 15.83 3.17 -13.34
C LEU A 321 16.36 3.97 -14.54
N GLU A 322 15.75 3.77 -15.70
CA GLU A 322 15.92 4.63 -16.89
C GLU A 322 15.76 6.11 -16.53
N LYS A 323 16.54 6.97 -17.19
CA LYS A 323 16.68 8.39 -16.82
C LYS A 323 15.33 9.10 -16.68
N ASP A 324 14.44 8.89 -17.64
CA ASP A 324 13.13 9.54 -17.69
C ASP A 324 12.13 8.98 -16.66
N SER A 325 12.46 7.88 -15.98
CA SER A 325 11.65 7.28 -14.91
C SER A 325 12.07 7.71 -13.51
N ARG A 326 13.32 8.14 -13.33
CA ARG A 326 13.87 8.49 -12.00
C ARG A 326 13.08 9.61 -11.34
N TRP A 327 12.87 10.73 -12.03
CA TRP A 327 12.21 11.90 -11.45
C TRP A 327 10.73 11.64 -11.06
N PRO A 328 9.91 10.99 -11.90
CA PRO A 328 8.56 10.55 -11.52
C PRO A 328 8.54 9.65 -10.27
N VAL A 329 9.41 8.64 -10.23
CA VAL A 329 9.44 7.66 -9.13
C VAL A 329 9.93 8.32 -7.83
N TRP A 330 10.99 9.13 -7.88
CA TRP A 330 11.46 9.92 -6.74
C TRP A 330 10.40 10.89 -6.22
N SER A 331 9.66 11.54 -7.13
CA SER A 331 8.59 12.46 -6.74
C SER A 331 7.47 11.72 -6.00
N SER A 332 7.03 10.58 -6.51
CA SER A 332 6.03 9.74 -5.87
C SER A 332 6.49 9.24 -4.49
N LEU A 333 7.71 8.68 -4.43
CA LEU A 333 8.34 8.16 -3.21
C LEU A 333 8.37 9.22 -2.12
N LEU A 334 8.94 10.40 -2.41
CA LEU A 334 9.06 11.45 -1.42
C LEU A 334 7.69 11.94 -0.94
N ILE A 335 6.74 12.18 -1.86
CA ILE A 335 5.41 12.69 -1.53
C ILE A 335 4.65 11.69 -0.64
N TYR A 336 4.72 10.40 -0.94
CA TYR A 336 4.11 9.38 -0.08
C TYR A 336 4.77 9.31 1.28
N ARG A 337 6.11 9.32 1.35
CA ARG A 337 6.86 9.35 2.61
C ARG A 337 6.46 10.53 3.50
N ASN A 338 6.14 11.69 2.92
CA ASN A 338 5.71 12.89 3.66
C ASN A 338 4.31 12.77 4.31
N ILE A 339 3.52 11.75 3.97
CA ILE A 339 2.29 11.45 4.71
C ILE A 339 2.64 11.00 6.13
N LEU A 340 3.77 10.29 6.32
CA LEU A 340 4.25 9.90 7.64
C LEU A 340 4.61 11.13 8.49
N ASP A 341 5.27 12.14 7.89
CA ASP A 341 5.52 13.42 8.55
C ASP A 341 4.19 14.10 8.97
N ALA A 342 3.16 14.04 8.11
CA ALA A 342 1.85 14.61 8.42
C ALA A 342 1.12 13.87 9.57
N ILE A 343 1.36 12.56 9.76
CA ILE A 343 0.87 11.81 10.92
C ILE A 343 1.59 12.30 12.19
N GLU A 344 2.90 12.50 12.14
CA GLU A 344 3.69 13.04 13.26
C GLU A 344 3.29 14.48 13.61
N GLU A 345 3.09 15.34 12.61
CA GLU A 345 2.67 16.75 12.77
C GLU A 345 1.29 16.88 13.43
N ASN A 346 0.40 15.88 13.28
CA ASN A 346 -0.91 15.81 13.94
C ASN A 346 -0.89 14.97 15.23
N ASP A 347 0.28 14.86 15.89
CA ASP A 347 0.45 14.15 17.16
C ASP A 347 -0.05 12.69 17.12
N TYR A 348 0.18 12.02 15.98
CA TYR A 348 -0.18 10.61 15.74
C TYR A 348 -1.68 10.32 15.78
N ASP A 349 -2.53 11.34 15.65
CA ASP A 349 -3.99 11.20 15.58
C ASP A 349 -4.45 10.81 14.16
N ASN A 350 -4.27 9.53 13.85
CA ASN A 350 -4.79 8.84 12.66
C ASN A 350 -6.09 8.06 12.94
N LEU A 351 -6.57 8.10 14.18
CA LEU A 351 -7.82 7.47 14.64
C LEU A 351 -9.04 8.35 14.36
N THR A 352 -8.88 9.68 14.46
CA THR A 352 -9.97 10.64 14.26
C THR A 352 -9.77 11.57 13.07
N LYS A 353 -8.53 11.75 12.62
CA LYS A 353 -8.18 12.60 11.49
C LYS A 353 -7.35 11.84 10.47
N ARG A 354 -7.64 12.07 9.20
CA ARG A 354 -6.85 11.53 8.10
C ARG A 354 -5.70 12.46 7.75
N ALA A 355 -4.47 11.97 7.78
CA ALA A 355 -3.30 12.75 7.40
C ALA A 355 -3.22 12.96 5.88
N TYR A 356 -2.84 14.15 5.41
CA TYR A 356 -2.65 14.45 4.00
C TYR A 356 -1.52 15.44 3.76
N VAL A 357 -0.86 15.32 2.62
CA VAL A 357 0.13 16.30 2.16
C VAL A 357 -0.58 17.37 1.32
N GLY A 358 -0.47 18.64 1.73
CA GLY A 358 -1.04 19.78 1.01
C GLY A 358 -0.39 20.00 -0.37
N ARG A 359 -1.10 20.62 -1.31
CA ARG A 359 -0.62 20.86 -2.69
C ARG A 359 0.70 21.62 -2.75
N ALA A 360 0.86 22.64 -1.90
CA ALA A 360 2.10 23.43 -1.84
C ALA A 360 3.31 22.56 -1.42
N LYS A 361 3.15 21.72 -0.38
CA LYS A 361 4.21 20.81 0.08
C LYS A 361 4.59 19.82 -1.03
N LYS A 362 3.62 19.27 -1.77
CA LYS A 362 3.90 18.40 -2.94
C LYS A 362 4.76 19.10 -4.00
N LEU A 363 4.43 20.34 -4.36
CA LEU A 363 5.19 21.10 -5.36
C LEU A 363 6.60 21.45 -4.88
N LEU A 364 6.75 21.83 -3.61
CA LEU A 364 8.05 22.16 -3.01
C LEU A 364 9.00 20.97 -2.96
N MET A 365 8.49 19.74 -3.10
CA MET A 365 9.31 18.53 -3.10
C MET A 365 9.84 18.15 -4.47
N LEU A 366 9.26 18.65 -5.56
CA LEU A 366 9.70 18.30 -6.92
C LEU A 366 11.16 18.69 -7.19
N PRO A 367 11.69 19.84 -6.74
CA PRO A 367 13.12 20.16 -6.90
C PRO A 367 14.05 19.19 -6.16
N LEU A 368 13.66 18.77 -4.94
CA LEU A 368 14.43 17.79 -4.17
C LEU A 368 14.41 16.41 -4.86
N ALA A 369 13.23 15.97 -5.33
CA ALA A 369 13.07 14.75 -6.11
C ALA A 369 13.91 14.78 -7.39
N TYR A 370 13.92 15.92 -8.10
CA TYR A 370 14.73 16.10 -9.29
C TYR A 370 16.22 15.99 -8.97
N THR A 371 16.68 16.65 -7.91
CA THR A 371 18.09 16.60 -7.47
C THR A 371 18.50 15.17 -7.12
N LYS A 372 17.65 14.43 -6.39
CA LYS A 372 17.87 13.00 -6.09
C LYS A 372 17.92 12.15 -7.37
N SER A 373 17.05 12.42 -8.35
CA SER A 373 16.99 11.68 -9.62
C SER A 373 18.23 11.82 -10.51
N LEU A 374 19.02 12.89 -10.32
CA LEU A 374 20.28 13.10 -11.04
C LEU A 374 21.43 12.27 -10.44
N ASN A 375 21.32 11.88 -9.17
CA ASN A 375 22.35 11.12 -8.48
C ASN A 375 22.13 9.62 -8.66
N THR A 376 22.93 9.00 -9.51
CA THR A 376 23.02 7.52 -9.68
C THR A 376 23.91 6.87 -8.63
N HIS A 377 24.71 7.66 -7.91
CA HIS A 377 25.55 7.17 -6.83
C HIS A 377 24.81 7.30 -5.50
N SER A 378 24.59 6.16 -4.85
CA SER A 378 24.10 6.09 -3.48
C SER A 378 25.03 6.93 -2.59
N LEU A 379 24.50 8.03 -2.03
CA LEU A 379 25.11 8.70 -0.88
C LEU A 379 24.93 7.76 0.31
N ILE A 380 25.69 6.67 0.34
CA ILE A 380 25.95 5.92 1.56
C ILE A 380 27.10 6.68 2.24
N LEU A 381 26.73 7.58 3.16
CA LEU A 381 27.61 8.09 4.21
C LEU A 381 26.91 7.93 5.55
#